data_AF-A0A8S2HB19-F1
#
_entry.id   AF-A0A8S2HB19-F1
#
_cell.length_a   1.000
_cell.length_b   1.000
_cell.length_c   1.000
_cell.angle_alpha   90.00
_cell.angle_beta   90.00
_cell.angle_gamma   90.00
#
_symmetry.space_group_name_H-M   'P 1'
#
loop_
_entity.id
_entity.type
_entity.pdbx_description
1 polymer ?
#
loop_
_entity_poly.entity_id
_entity_poly.type
_entity_poly.pdbx_seq_one_letter_code
_entity_poly.pdbx_strand_id
1 'polypeptide(L)'
;MVDFIADYLSNIRDRRVYPNVKPGYMRQLIAEDAPTQGEKWEIIFEDIERVIMPGITHWQSPHMHAYFPALNSYPSLLGVRI
;
A
#
# COMPACT_ATOMS: atom_id res chain seq x y z
N MET A 1 3.75 -12.00 -1.25
CA MET A 1 4.29 -10.64 -1.52
C MET A 1 4.39 -10.35 -3.00
N VAL A 2 5.07 -11.18 -3.81
CA VAL A 2 5.11 -10.96 -5.27
C VAL A 2 3.71 -10.98 -5.89
N ASP A 3 2.90 -11.98 -5.56
CA ASP A 3 1.53 -12.09 -6.08
C ASP A 3 0.68 -10.87 -5.70
N PHE A 4 0.82 -10.40 -4.46
CA PHE A 4 0.15 -9.19 -4.00
C PHE A 4 0.53 -7.94 -4.79
N ILE A 5 1.82 -7.75 -5.10
CA ILE A 5 2.26 -6.62 -5.92
C ILE A 5 1.68 -6.74 -7.34
N ALA A 6 1.68 -7.94 -7.90
CA ALA A 6 1.10 -8.20 -9.22
C ALA A 6 -0.42 -7.94 -9.24
N ASP A 7 -1.16 -8.43 -8.25
CA ASP A 7 -2.60 -8.22 -8.11
C ASP A 7 -2.94 -6.74 -7.86
N TYR A 8 -2.15 -6.06 -7.02
CA TYR A 8 -2.28 -4.63 -6.76
C TYR A 8 -2.12 -3.82 -8.04
N LEU A 9 -1.04 -4.04 -8.80
CA LEU A 9 -0.77 -3.29 -10.05
C LEU A 9 -1.79 -3.63 -11.14
N SER A 10 -2.26 -4.88 -11.20
CA SER A 10 -3.27 -5.31 -12.19
C SER A 10 -4.64 -4.68 -11.93
N ASN A 11 -5.01 -4.46 -10.67
CA ASN A 11 -6.33 -3.95 -10.27
C ASN A 11 -6.29 -2.49 -9.76
N ILE A 12 -5.17 -1.79 -9.91
CA ILE A 12 -4.99 -0.44 -9.35
C ILE A 12 -5.97 0.60 -9.91
N ARG A 13 -6.51 0.36 -11.11
CA ARG A 13 -7.49 1.26 -11.75
C ARG A 13 -8.80 1.34 -10.96
N ASP A 14 -9.14 0.28 -10.23
CA ASP A 14 -10.39 0.18 -9.48
C ASP A 14 -10.28 0.87 -8.12
N ARG A 15 -9.06 1.24 -7.71
CA ARG A 15 -8.80 1.95 -6.45
C ARG A 15 -8.86 3.46 -6.66
N ARG A 16 -9.50 4.15 -5.72
CA ARG A 16 -9.58 5.61 -5.72
C ARG A 16 -8.20 6.23 -5.55
N VAL A 17 -7.74 7.03 -6.51
CA VAL A 17 -6.39 7.64 -6.51
C VAL A 17 -6.05 8.36 -5.21
N TYR A 18 -6.95 9.24 -4.74
CA TYR A 18 -6.79 9.98 -3.50
C TYR A 18 -7.58 9.34 -2.36
N PRO A 19 -6.97 9.12 -1.19
CA PRO A 19 -7.63 8.47 -0.08
C PRO A 19 -8.75 9.34 0.51
N ASN A 20 -9.75 8.70 1.11
CA ASN A 20 -10.88 9.37 1.77
C ASN A 20 -10.75 9.33 3.29
N VAL A 21 -9.63 9.81 3.82
CA VAL A 21 -9.28 9.69 5.24
C VAL A 21 -8.97 11.07 5.83
N LYS A 22 -9.02 11.15 7.16
CA LYS A 22 -8.64 12.36 7.91
C LYS A 22 -7.23 12.20 8.49
N PRO A 23 -6.50 13.31 8.72
CA PRO A 23 -5.25 13.26 9.47
C PRO A 23 -5.42 12.51 10.80
N GLY A 24 -4.51 11.59 11.10
CA GLY A 24 -4.53 10.77 12.32
C GLY A 24 -5.37 9.49 12.25
N TYR A 25 -6.05 9.17 11.15
CA TYR A 25 -6.94 7.99 11.08
C TYR A 25 -6.25 6.66 11.44
N MET A 26 -5.00 6.46 11.04
CA MET A 26 -4.26 5.21 11.30
C MET A 26 -4.08 4.93 12.79
N ARG A 27 -3.95 5.97 13.62
CA ARG A 27 -3.71 5.80 15.06
C ARG A 27 -4.84 5.05 15.77
N GLN A 28 -6.06 5.12 15.24
CA GLN A 28 -7.22 4.41 15.77
C GLN A 28 -7.30 2.94 15.31
N LEU A 29 -6.48 2.54 14.34
CA LEU A 29 -6.52 1.22 13.70
C LEU A 29 -5.38 0.29 14.12
N ILE A 30 -4.39 0.84 14.84
CA ILE A 30 -3.19 0.15 15.32
C ILE A 30 -3.13 0.21 16.85
N ALA A 31 -2.41 -0.73 17.46
CA ALA A 31 -2.15 -0.70 18.89
C ALA A 31 -1.31 0.52 19.29
N GLU A 32 -1.47 0.99 20.53
CA GLU A 32 -0.71 2.14 21.04
C GLU A 32 0.78 1.81 21.24
N ASP A 33 1.07 0.57 21.63
CA ASP A 33 2.42 0.08 21.89
C ASP A 33 2.80 -1.03 20.91
N ALA A 34 4.10 -1.15 20.63
CA ALA A 34 4.62 -2.22 19.80
C ALA A 34 4.46 -3.59 20.49
N PRO A 35 4.15 -4.66 19.73
CA PRO A 35 3.98 -5.99 20.31
C PRO A 35 5.31 -6.50 20.88
N THR A 36 5.27 -7.06 22.09
CA THR A 36 6.47 -7.61 22.75
C THR A 36 6.87 -8.97 22.17
N GLN A 37 5.93 -9.67 21.53
CA GLN A 37 6.16 -10.94 20.86
C GLN A 37 5.86 -10.79 19.37
N GLY A 38 6.54 -11.58 18.54
CA GLY A 38 6.28 -11.59 17.11
C GLY A 38 4.87 -12.07 16.80
N GLU A 39 4.24 -11.41 15.84
CA GLU A 39 2.96 -11.84 15.27
C GLU A 39 3.18 -12.75 14.07
N LYS A 40 2.16 -13.53 13.73
CA LYS A 40 2.20 -14.34 12.52
C LYS A 40 2.23 -13.43 11.29
N TRP A 41 2.96 -13.85 10.26
CA TRP A 41 3.11 -13.05 9.05
C TRP A 41 1.77 -12.75 8.37
N GLU A 42 0.81 -13.68 8.44
CA GLU A 42 -0.52 -13.52 7.86
C GLU A 42 -1.27 -12.33 8.47
N ILE A 43 -1.14 -12.14 9.79
CA ILE A 43 -1.77 -11.02 10.52
C ILE A 43 -1.16 -9.69 10.06
N ILE A 44 0.16 -9.63 9.98
CA ILE A 44 0.88 -8.44 9.49
C ILE A 44 0.48 -8.13 8.04
N PHE A 45 0.28 -9.17 7.23
CA PHE A 45 -0.08 -9.02 5.83
C PHE A 45 -1.51 -8.50 5.64
N GLU A 46 -2.46 -8.97 6.46
CA GLU A 46 -3.85 -8.48 6.47
C GLU A 46 -3.92 -6.98 6.83
N ASP A 47 -3.03 -6.51 7.70
CA ASP A 47 -2.95 -5.11 8.10
C ASP A 47 -2.55 -4.17 6.95
N ILE A 48 -1.87 -4.66 5.92
CA ILE A 48 -1.53 -3.87 4.73
C ILE A 48 -2.82 -3.40 4.04
N GLU A 49 -3.76 -4.31 3.79
CA GLU A 49 -5.05 -3.94 3.15
C GLU A 49 -5.98 -3.21 4.13
N ARG A 50 -6.01 -3.61 5.40
CA ARG A 50 -6.92 -3.06 6.40
C ARG A 50 -6.56 -1.64 6.83
N VAL A 51 -5.27 -1.38 7.06
CA VAL A 51 -4.79 -0.14 7.69
C VAL A 51 -4.12 0.77 6.68
N ILE A 52 -3.23 0.24 5.83
CA ILE A 52 -2.36 1.05 4.99
C ILE A 52 -3.09 1.49 3.72
N MET A 53 -3.67 0.55 2.97
CA MET A 53 -4.27 0.81 1.65
C MET A 53 -5.33 1.92 1.62
N PRO A 54 -6.22 2.08 2.63
CA PRO A 54 -7.22 3.16 2.65
C PRO A 54 -6.62 4.57 2.65
N GLY A 55 -5.38 4.74 3.10
CA GLY A 55 -4.69 6.05 3.15
C GLY A 55 -3.61 6.24 2.09
N ILE A 56 -3.38 5.27 1.21
CA ILE A 56 -2.40 5.42 0.13
C ILE A 56 -2.97 6.32 -0.95
N THR A 57 -2.12 7.25 -1.44
CA THR A 57 -2.34 7.87 -2.75
C THR A 57 -1.75 6.96 -3.82
N HIS A 58 -2.57 6.42 -4.70
CA HIS A 58 -2.14 5.40 -5.66
C HIS A 58 -1.43 6.01 -6.87
N TRP A 59 -0.13 6.30 -6.72
CA TRP A 59 0.69 6.95 -7.75
C TRP A 59 0.81 6.19 -9.06
N GLN A 60 0.72 4.85 -9.04
CA GLN A 60 0.77 4.03 -10.25
C GLN A 60 -0.60 3.91 -10.95
N SER A 61 -1.65 4.54 -10.42
CA SER A 61 -2.97 4.51 -11.05
C SER A 61 -2.94 5.26 -12.38
N PRO A 62 -3.58 4.75 -13.45
CA PRO A 62 -3.70 5.49 -14.71
C PRO A 62 -4.50 6.79 -14.57
N HIS A 63 -5.19 6.98 -13.45
CA HIS A 63 -5.97 8.18 -13.13
C HIS A 63 -5.19 9.21 -12.27
N MET A 64 -3.91 8.97 -11.98
CA MET A 64 -3.05 9.92 -11.25
C MET A 64 -2.43 10.94 -12.21
N HIS A 65 -2.87 12.20 -12.11
CA HIS A 65 -2.42 13.30 -12.98
C HIS A 65 -1.91 14.53 -12.22
N ALA A 66 -1.66 14.42 -10.92
CA ALA A 66 -1.07 15.51 -10.13
C ALA A 66 0.47 15.40 -10.08
N TYR A 67 1.11 16.56 -9.89
CA TYR A 67 2.57 16.69 -9.78
C TYR A 67 3.32 16.12 -10.99
N PHE A 68 4.50 15.54 -10.76
CA PHE A 68 5.26 14.79 -11.76
C PHE A 68 5.13 13.29 -11.52
N PRO A 69 5.00 12.46 -12.57
CA PRO A 69 4.86 11.02 -12.42
C PRO A 69 6.08 10.38 -11.71
N ALA A 70 5.81 9.53 -10.72
CA ALA A 70 6.81 8.67 -10.08
C ALA A 70 6.61 7.22 -10.55
N LEU A 71 6.89 6.95 -11.83
CA LEU A 71 6.56 5.68 -12.48
C LEU A 71 7.52 4.55 -12.07
N ASN A 72 6.98 3.33 -12.04
CA ASN A 72 7.76 2.10 -11.88
C ASN A 72 7.48 1.10 -13.02
N SER A 73 8.28 0.04 -13.08
CA SER A 73 8.08 -1.08 -14.02
C SER A 73 8.43 -2.41 -13.37
N TYR A 74 7.93 -3.53 -13.90
CA TYR A 74 8.30 -4.85 -13.38
C TYR A 74 9.83 -5.09 -13.37
N PRO A 75 10.60 -4.74 -14.42
CA PRO A 75 12.06 -4.85 -14.37
C PRO A 75 12.70 -3.99 -13.27
N SER A 76 12.22 -2.77 -13.02
CA SER A 76 12.78 -1.92 -11.95
C SER A 76 12.53 -2.51 -10.56
N LEU A 77 11.37 -3.13 -10.34
CA LEU A 77 11.03 -3.80 -9.08
C LEU A 77 11.85 -5.07 -8.84
N LEU A 78 12.20 -5.79 -9.91
CA LEU A 78 13.08 -6.95 -9.82
C LEU A 78 14.54 -6.55 -9.64
N GLY A 79 14.98 -5.49 -10.32
CA GLY A 79 16.36 -5.01 -10.28
C GLY A 79 16.78 -4.43 -8.93
N VAL A 80 15.87 -3.80 -8.18
CA VAL A 80 16.17 -3.24 -6.84
C VAL A 80 16.36 -4.32 -5.76
N ARG A 81 15.98 -5.56 -6.03
CA ARG A 81 16.12 -6.70 -5.10
C ARG A 81 17.54 -7.27 -5.07
N ILE A 82 18.42 -6.86 -5.98
CA ILE A 82 19.82 -7.31 -6.11
C ILE A 82 20.72 -6.37 -5.30
#